data_AF-A0A3S4F1B9-F1
#
_entry.id   AF-A0A3S4F1B9-F1
#
_cell.length_a   1.000
_cell.length_b   1.000
_cell.length_c   1.000
_cell.angle_alpha   90.00
_cell.angle_beta   90.00
_cell.angle_gamma   90.00
#
_symmetry.space_group_name_H-M   'P 1'
#
loop_
_entity.id
_entity.type
_entity.pdbx_description
1 polymer ?
#
loop_
_entity_poly.entity_id
_entity_poly.type
_entity_poly.pdbx_seq_one_letter_code
_entity_poly.pdbx_strand_id
1 'polypeptide(L)'
;MLRLPEVEVDEDGRAKAYASGKDRVLVRRKMELVMRVFQAKGAKRVVLGAWGCGAYGNPVGEVAAAWREVLLGSKRGAKADAGAGWEGIEEIVFAIKDASLAERFAEAFGDGLVREQEEGDAAPENEEEEEDPETARVKALQDKTKETELSAEQAKSPQLICG
;
A
#
# COMPACT_ATOMS: atom_id res chain seq x y z
N MET A 1 22.49 -1.63 -8.20
CA MET A 1 21.64 -2.40 -7.27
C MET A 1 20.64 -1.44 -6.65
N LEU A 2 19.35 -1.75 -6.71
CA LEU A 2 18.31 -0.92 -6.12
C LEU A 2 18.33 -1.12 -4.59
N ARG A 3 18.55 -0.05 -3.83
CA ARG A 3 18.51 -0.08 -2.35
C ARG A 3 17.05 -0.03 -1.90
N LEU A 4 16.62 -1.03 -1.13
CA LEU A 4 15.35 -0.99 -0.39
C LEU A 4 15.51 -0.15 0.88
N PRO A 5 14.48 0.57 1.33
CA PRO A 5 14.51 1.31 2.58
C PRO A 5 14.62 0.34 3.76
N GLU A 6 15.22 0.82 4.85
CA GLU A 6 15.13 0.15 6.14
C GLU A 6 13.85 0.63 6.82
N VAL A 7 13.00 -0.31 7.25
CA VAL A 7 11.69 -0.01 7.81
C VAL A 7 11.48 -0.71 9.14
N GLU A 8 10.78 -0.03 10.03
CA GLU A 8 10.18 -0.63 11.21
C GLU A 8 8.91 -1.35 10.75
N VAL A 9 8.70 -2.57 11.22
CA VAL A 9 7.52 -3.38 10.91
C VAL A 9 6.52 -3.35 12.07
N ASP A 10 5.23 -3.47 11.75
CA ASP A 10 4.17 -3.68 12.74
C ASP A 10 4.03 -5.15 13.16
N GLU A 11 3.07 -5.42 14.04
CA GLU A 11 2.77 -6.77 14.56
C GLU A 11 2.34 -7.75 13.46
N ASP A 12 1.78 -7.23 12.35
CA ASP A 12 1.38 -8.00 11.17
C ASP A 12 2.54 -8.19 10.17
N GLY A 13 3.76 -7.73 10.50
CA GLY A 13 4.94 -7.81 9.65
C GLY A 13 4.96 -6.81 8.48
N ARG A 14 4.09 -5.79 8.49
CA ARG A 14 3.98 -4.79 7.42
C ARG A 14 4.87 -3.59 7.74
N ALA A 15 5.38 -2.93 6.71
CA ALA A 15 6.15 -1.70 6.87
C ALA A 15 5.29 -0.61 7.54
N LYS A 16 5.70 -0.20 8.74
CA LYS A 16 5.03 0.80 9.58
C LYS A 16 5.62 2.19 9.42
N ALA A 17 6.94 2.30 9.50
CA ALA A 17 7.66 3.56 9.42
C ALA A 17 9.07 3.38 8.84
N TYR A 18 9.66 4.43 8.28
CA TYR A 18 11.06 4.38 7.88
C TYR A 18 11.95 4.37 9.12
N ALA A 19 12.95 3.48 9.17
CA ALA A 19 13.92 3.45 10.26
C ALA A 19 14.80 4.72 10.27
N SER A 20 15.00 5.35 9.12
CA SER A 20 15.83 6.54 8.95
C SER A 20 15.04 7.75 8.47
N GLY A 21 15.30 8.92 9.07
CA GLY A 21 14.80 10.20 8.56
C GLY A 21 15.29 10.53 7.14
N LYS A 22 16.42 9.96 6.71
CA LYS A 22 16.97 10.17 5.35
C LYS A 22 16.03 9.63 4.27
N ASP A 23 15.39 8.49 4.52
CA ASP A 23 14.47 7.88 3.56
C ASP A 23 13.19 8.70 3.41
N ARG A 24 12.68 9.26 4.51
CA ARG A 24 11.55 10.22 4.50
C ARG A 24 11.85 11.43 3.61
N VAL A 25 13.00 12.07 3.85
CA VAL A 25 13.43 13.24 3.07
C VAL A 25 13.63 12.88 1.60
N LEU A 26 14.22 11.72 1.32
CA LEU A 26 14.47 11.27 -0.04
C LEU A 26 13.16 11.04 -0.81
N VAL A 27 12.19 10.36 -0.21
CA VAL A 27 10.89 10.09 -0.81
C VAL A 27 10.13 11.39 -1.10
N ARG A 28 10.07 12.30 -0.13
CA ARG A 28 9.46 13.62 -0.31
C ARG A 28 10.10 14.41 -1.46
N ARG A 29 11.44 14.47 -1.53
CA ARG A 29 12.15 15.16 -2.62
C ARG A 29 11.86 14.54 -3.99
N LYS A 30 11.77 13.21 -4.06
CA LYS A 30 11.41 12.51 -5.29
C LYS A 30 9.98 12.86 -5.73
N MET A 31 9.03 12.94 -4.80
CA MET A 31 7.65 13.37 -5.08
C MET A 31 7.58 14.79 -5.62
N GLU A 32 8.30 15.74 -5.00
CA GLU A 32 8.38 17.12 -5.50
C GLU A 32 8.93 17.19 -6.93
N LEU A 33 9.96 16.40 -7.25
CA LEU A 33 10.53 16.33 -8.59
C LEU A 33 9.53 15.78 -9.61
N VAL A 34 8.79 14.73 -9.27
CA VAL A 34 7.73 14.18 -10.13
C VAL A 34 6.67 15.24 -10.44
N MET A 35 6.21 15.98 -9.43
CA MET A 35 5.22 17.03 -9.61
C MET A 35 5.75 18.19 -10.47
N ARG A 36 7.03 18.59 -10.30
CA ARG A 36 7.68 19.58 -11.17
C ARG A 36 7.75 19.10 -12.63
N VAL A 37 7.96 17.80 -12.86
CA VAL A 37 7.95 17.24 -14.22
C VAL A 37 6.56 17.33 -14.83
N PHE A 38 5.50 16.98 -14.09
CA PHE A 38 4.12 17.12 -14.57
C PHE A 38 3.79 18.57 -14.94
N GLN A 39 4.13 19.52 -14.08
CA GLN A 39 3.95 20.94 -14.35
C GLN A 39 4.74 21.40 -15.58
N ALA A 40 6.03 21.03 -15.69
CA ALA A 40 6.86 21.40 -16.83
C ALA A 40 6.36 20.81 -18.17
N LYS A 41 5.59 19.73 -18.10
CA LYS A 41 4.93 19.10 -19.25
C LYS A 41 3.53 19.64 -19.52
N GLY A 42 3.01 20.56 -18.70
CA GLY A 42 1.65 21.08 -18.81
C GLY A 42 0.58 20.02 -18.55
N ALA A 43 0.87 19.01 -17.73
CA ALA A 43 -0.09 17.97 -17.39
C ALA A 43 -1.18 18.56 -16.50
N LYS A 44 -2.44 18.51 -16.96
CA LYS A 44 -3.59 19.03 -16.22
C LYS A 44 -4.20 18.04 -15.24
N ARG A 45 -4.14 16.76 -15.58
CA ARG A 45 -4.72 15.67 -14.79
C ARG A 45 -3.66 14.60 -14.61
N VAL A 46 -3.42 14.20 -13.38
CA VAL A 46 -2.37 13.24 -13.04
C VAL A 46 -2.91 12.12 -12.18
N VAL A 47 -2.47 10.89 -12.48
CA VAL A 47 -2.80 9.71 -11.70
C VAL A 47 -1.54 9.29 -10.94
N LEU A 48 -1.66 9.22 -9.62
CA LEU A 48 -0.66 8.79 -8.66
C LEU A 48 -1.12 7.49 -8.00
N GLY A 49 -0.37 7.02 -7.00
CA GLY A 49 -0.75 5.87 -6.19
C GLY A 49 0.11 5.73 -4.95
N ALA A 50 -0.01 4.58 -4.28
CA ALA A 50 0.76 4.19 -3.11
C ALA A 50 2.22 3.88 -3.49
N TRP A 51 2.99 4.94 -3.75
CA TRP A 51 4.31 4.84 -4.38
C TRP A 51 5.29 3.97 -3.59
N GLY A 52 5.59 2.80 -4.16
CA GLY A 52 6.57 1.87 -3.62
C GLY A 52 6.10 1.11 -2.38
N CYS A 53 4.81 1.14 -2.04
CA CYS A 53 4.26 0.43 -0.87
C CYS A 53 4.08 -1.08 -1.08
N GLY A 54 4.38 -1.60 -2.28
CA GLY A 54 4.43 -3.03 -2.60
C GLY A 54 5.84 -3.60 -2.48
N ALA A 55 6.39 -4.14 -3.57
CA ALA A 55 7.70 -4.80 -3.60
C ALA A 55 8.89 -3.93 -3.12
N TYR A 56 8.75 -2.60 -3.12
CA TYR A 56 9.79 -1.68 -2.66
C TYR A 56 9.75 -1.46 -1.13
N GLY A 57 8.71 -1.92 -0.45
CA GLY A 57 8.63 -1.94 1.01
C GLY A 57 8.45 -0.57 1.67
N ASN A 58 8.00 0.46 0.95
CA ASN A 58 7.74 1.75 1.59
C ASN A 58 6.54 1.65 2.55
N PRO A 59 6.62 2.25 3.75
CA PRO A 59 5.50 2.32 4.68
C PRO A 59 4.41 3.24 4.14
N VAL A 60 3.19 2.71 3.98
CA VAL A 60 2.06 3.41 3.36
C VAL A 60 1.72 4.73 4.06
N GLY A 61 1.77 4.75 5.40
CA GLY A 61 1.44 5.94 6.17
C GLY A 61 2.42 7.10 5.92
N GLU A 62 3.72 6.79 5.81
CA GLU A 62 4.75 7.78 5.54
C GLU A 62 4.69 8.27 4.08
N VAL A 63 4.36 7.40 3.13
CA VAL A 63 4.18 7.77 1.71
C VAL A 63 2.95 8.68 1.56
N ALA A 64 1.83 8.34 2.20
CA ALA A 64 0.62 9.17 2.20
C ALA A 64 0.87 10.54 2.83
N ALA A 65 1.54 10.58 3.99
CA ALA A 65 1.90 11.82 4.66
C ALA A 65 2.85 12.69 3.81
N ALA A 66 3.83 12.08 3.13
CA ALA A 66 4.73 12.78 2.23
C ALA A 66 3.99 13.39 1.03
N TRP A 67 3.08 12.63 0.38
CA TRP A 67 2.24 13.18 -0.68
C TRP A 67 1.39 14.34 -0.18
N ARG A 68 0.75 14.18 0.98
CA ARG A 68 -0.04 15.24 1.61
C ARG A 68 0.79 16.51 1.81
N GLU A 69 2.01 16.40 2.31
CA GLU A 69 2.90 17.54 2.52
C GLU A 69 3.29 18.21 1.18
N VAL A 70 3.59 17.41 0.15
CA VAL A 70 3.98 17.92 -1.18
C VAL A 70 2.81 18.61 -1.89
N LEU A 71 1.59 18.09 -1.74
CA LEU A 71 0.41 18.61 -2.42
C LEU A 71 -0.26 19.76 -1.67
N LEU A 72 -0.32 19.69 -0.33
CA LEU A 72 -1.09 20.62 0.50
C LEU A 72 -0.23 21.52 1.40
N GLY A 73 1.09 21.27 1.46
CA GLY A 73 2.00 21.97 2.35
C GLY A 73 1.96 21.46 3.81
N SER A 74 2.94 21.90 4.61
CA SER A 74 3.02 21.59 6.04
C SER A 74 2.19 22.56 6.89
N LYS A 75 1.41 22.06 7.85
CA LYS A 75 0.61 22.87 8.80
C LYS A 75 1.46 23.64 9.84
N ARG A 76 2.78 23.39 9.94
CA ARG A 76 3.65 23.97 10.99
C ARG A 76 4.45 25.16 10.44
N GLY A 77 4.08 26.36 10.87
CA GLY A 77 4.59 27.63 10.36
C GLY A 77 6.11 27.80 10.43
N ALA A 78 6.69 28.20 9.31
CA ALA A 78 7.80 29.15 9.13
C ALA A 78 8.25 29.04 7.68
N LYS A 79 7.97 30.08 6.88
CA LYS A 79 8.28 30.20 5.45
C LYS A 79 8.02 28.93 4.65
N ALA A 80 6.77 28.81 4.23
CA ALA A 80 6.38 27.99 3.09
C ALA A 80 7.26 28.38 1.88
N ASP A 81 8.36 27.67 1.67
CA ASP A 81 8.71 27.28 0.31
C ASP A 81 7.53 26.43 -0.14
N ALA A 82 6.55 27.13 -0.71
CA ALA A 82 5.22 26.73 -1.13
C ALA A 82 4.86 25.25 -0.89
N GLY A 83 3.76 24.99 -0.15
CA GLY A 83 2.85 23.96 -0.62
C GLY A 83 2.55 24.37 -2.06
N ALA A 84 3.22 23.73 -3.02
CA ALA A 84 3.37 24.30 -4.33
C ALA A 84 1.97 24.38 -4.91
N GLY A 85 1.49 25.61 -5.16
CA GLY A 85 0.43 25.79 -6.13
C GLY A 85 0.97 25.16 -7.40
N TRP A 86 0.61 23.90 -7.65
CA TRP A 86 1.01 23.13 -8.82
C TRP A 86 0.24 23.70 -10.00
N GLU A 87 0.61 24.92 -10.41
CA GLU A 87 -0.07 25.70 -11.43
C GLU A 87 -0.21 24.86 -12.71
N GLY A 88 -1.43 24.85 -13.25
CA GLY A 88 -1.77 24.06 -14.43
C GLY A 88 -2.17 22.62 -14.14
N ILE A 89 -1.92 22.09 -12.93
CA ILE A 89 -2.45 20.78 -12.49
C ILE A 89 -3.81 21.03 -11.82
N GLU A 90 -4.87 20.57 -12.49
CA GLU A 90 -6.27 20.77 -12.12
C GLU A 90 -6.81 19.59 -11.30
N GLU A 91 -6.32 18.37 -11.55
CA GLU A 91 -6.83 17.15 -10.93
C GLU A 91 -5.71 16.15 -10.60
N ILE A 92 -5.78 15.56 -9.41
CA ILE A 92 -4.86 14.53 -8.94
C ILE A 92 -5.69 13.38 -8.38
N VAL A 93 -5.56 12.19 -8.97
CA VAL A 93 -6.24 10.96 -8.52
C VAL A 93 -5.22 9.96 -8.00
N PHE A 94 -5.49 9.32 -6.86
CA PHE A 94 -4.69 8.20 -6.37
C PHE A 94 -5.35 6.87 -6.74
N ALA A 95 -4.87 6.22 -7.80
CA ALA A 95 -5.35 4.92 -8.23
C ALA A 95 -4.57 3.81 -7.49
N ILE A 96 -5.21 3.15 -6.53
CA ILE A 96 -4.62 2.08 -5.71
C ILE A 96 -5.50 0.83 -5.86
N LYS A 97 -5.00 -0.21 -6.54
CA LYS A 97 -5.76 -1.44 -6.84
C LYS A 97 -6.15 -2.22 -5.59
N ASP A 98 -5.26 -2.30 -4.60
CA ASP A 98 -5.51 -3.05 -3.38
C ASP A 98 -6.37 -2.22 -2.40
N ALA A 99 -7.57 -2.72 -2.08
CA ALA A 99 -8.54 -2.00 -1.26
C ALA A 99 -8.01 -1.72 0.15
N SER A 100 -7.36 -2.68 0.80
CA SER A 100 -6.80 -2.49 2.14
C SER A 100 -5.69 -1.43 2.16
N LEU A 101 -4.82 -1.43 1.16
CA LEU A 101 -3.78 -0.42 0.99
C LEU A 101 -4.38 0.95 0.68
N ALA A 102 -5.43 1.01 -0.14
CA ALA A 102 -6.14 2.25 -0.46
C ALA A 102 -6.77 2.85 0.79
N GLU A 103 -7.41 2.03 1.64
CA GLU A 103 -8.00 2.45 2.91
C GLU A 103 -6.94 3.04 3.84
N ARG A 104 -5.84 2.31 4.08
CA ARG A 104 -4.73 2.75 4.94
C ARG A 104 -4.05 4.00 4.40
N PHE A 105 -3.88 4.09 3.08
CA PHE A 105 -3.33 5.27 2.42
C PHE A 105 -4.21 6.49 2.67
N ALA A 106 -5.52 6.34 2.46
CA ALA A 106 -6.46 7.43 2.62
C ALA A 106 -6.67 7.82 4.09
N GLU A 107 -6.63 6.88 5.03
CA GLU A 107 -6.60 7.16 6.47
C GLU A 107 -5.37 8.01 6.85
N ALA A 108 -4.19 7.62 6.38
CA ALA A 108 -2.95 8.34 6.66
C ALA A 108 -2.85 9.69 5.93
N PHE A 109 -3.47 9.82 4.75
CA PHE A 109 -3.55 11.10 4.04
C PHE A 109 -4.48 12.08 4.77
N GLY A 110 -5.58 11.58 5.32
CA GLY A 110 -6.53 12.37 6.12
C GLY A 110 -7.20 13.49 5.34
N ASP A 111 -7.36 14.66 5.96
CA ASP A 111 -8.05 15.81 5.36
C ASP A 111 -7.43 16.21 4.01
N GLY A 112 -8.30 16.41 3.01
CA GLY A 112 -7.94 16.88 1.67
C GLY A 112 -8.04 15.81 0.59
N LEU A 113 -8.41 14.57 0.94
CA LEU A 113 -8.73 13.51 -0.01
C LEU A 113 -10.25 13.30 -0.06
N VAL A 114 -10.84 13.35 -1.26
CA VAL A 114 -12.24 12.97 -1.49
C VAL A 114 -12.26 11.53 -1.97
N ARG A 115 -13.06 10.68 -1.33
CA ARG A 115 -13.32 9.32 -1.82
C ARG A 115 -14.59 9.34 -2.65
N GLU A 116 -14.49 8.93 -3.90
CA GLU A 116 -15.66 8.52 -4.66
C GLU A 116 -16.12 7.19 -4.05
N GLN A 117 -17.23 7.21 -3.30
CA GLN A 117 -17.91 5.99 -2.92
C GLN A 117 -18.52 5.42 -4.19
N GLU A 118 -18.09 4.23 -4.60
CA GLU A 118 -18.89 3.43 -5.51
C GLU A 118 -20.17 3.01 -4.75
N GLU A 119 -21.24 3.79 -4.92
CA GLU A 119 -22.58 3.20 -4.85
C GLU A 119 -22.64 2.20 -6.01
N GLY A 120 -22.66 0.91 -5.65
CA GLY A 120 -22.38 -0.23 -6.52
C GLY A 120 -22.82 -0.11 -7.98
N ASP A 121 -21.85 -0.29 -8.88
CA ASP A 121 -22.11 -0.88 -10.18
C ASP A 121 -21.17 -2.06 -10.33
N ALA A 122 -21.66 -3.25 -9.98
CA ALA A 122 -21.02 -4.50 -10.30
C ALA A 122 -21.03 -4.64 -11.83
N ALA A 123 -19.98 -4.14 -12.48
CA ALA A 123 -19.68 -4.52 -13.84
C ALA A 123 -19.50 -6.06 -13.86
N PRO A 124 -20.12 -6.78 -14.80
CA PRO A 124 -20.01 -8.23 -14.83
C PRO A 124 -18.54 -8.61 -15.02
N GLU A 125 -18.00 -9.29 -14.02
CA GLU A 125 -16.72 -9.99 -14.05
C GLU A 125 -16.74 -10.97 -15.24
N ASN A 126 -16.14 -10.53 -16.34
CA ASN A 126 -15.61 -11.41 -17.38
C ASN A 126 -14.12 -11.13 -17.46
N GLU A 127 -13.45 -11.29 -16.33
CA GLU A 127 -12.01 -11.54 -16.28
C GLU A 127 -11.90 -12.96 -15.75
N GLU A 128 -11.44 -13.88 -16.60
CA GLU A 128 -10.96 -15.18 -16.14
C GLU A 128 -9.89 -14.89 -15.08
N GLU A 129 -10.24 -15.05 -13.80
CA GLU A 129 -9.29 -15.01 -12.70
C GLU A 129 -8.28 -16.14 -12.93
N GLU A 130 -7.15 -15.83 -13.57
CA GLU A 130 -5.95 -16.64 -13.40
C GLU A 130 -5.55 -16.51 -11.93
N GLU A 131 -6.11 -17.39 -11.08
CA GLU A 131 -5.65 -17.61 -9.71
C GLU A 131 -4.13 -17.78 -9.78
N ASP A 132 -3.38 -16.83 -9.19
CA ASP A 132 -1.93 -16.89 -9.10
C ASP A 132 -1.51 -18.30 -8.63
N PRO A 133 -0.63 -19.01 -9.37
CA PRO A 133 -0.23 -20.38 -9.04
C PRO A 133 0.32 -20.51 -7.60
N GLU A 134 0.83 -19.44 -6.98
CA GLU A 134 1.19 -19.46 -5.56
C GLU A 134 -0.03 -19.58 -4.64
N THR A 135 -1.12 -18.88 -4.94
CA THR A 135 -2.36 -18.89 -4.14
C THR A 135 -3.04 -20.27 -4.22
N ALA A 136 -3.11 -20.85 -5.42
CA ALA A 136 -3.62 -22.21 -5.61
C ALA A 136 -2.78 -23.26 -4.86
N ARG A 137 -1.45 -23.10 -4.83
CA ARG A 137 -0.55 -23.98 -4.06
C ARG A 137 -0.73 -23.84 -2.56
N VAL A 138 -0.87 -22.62 -2.05
CA VAL A 138 -1.09 -22.37 -0.61
C VAL A 138 -2.42 -23.01 -0.16
N LYS A 139 -3.49 -22.84 -0.95
CA LYS A 139 -4.79 -23.44 -0.67
C LYS A 139 -4.74 -24.97 -0.66
N ALA A 140 -4.08 -25.58 -1.65
CA ALA A 140 -3.90 -27.04 -1.69
C ALA A 140 -3.10 -27.58 -0.48
N LEU A 141 -2.09 -26.84 -0.01
CA LEU A 141 -1.33 -27.21 1.19
C LEU A 141 -2.17 -27.10 2.47
N GLN A 142 -3.01 -26.07 2.58
CA GLN A 142 -3.91 -25.88 3.72
C GLN A 142 -4.97 -26.98 3.79
N ASP A 143 -5.56 -27.36 2.66
CA ASP A 143 -6.58 -28.41 2.62
C ASP A 143 -5.99 -29.77 2.99
N LYS A 144 -4.78 -30.07 2.51
CA LYS A 144 -4.06 -31.29 2.87
C LYS A 144 -3.65 -31.33 4.36
N THR A 145 -3.35 -30.17 4.94
CA THR A 145 -3.07 -30.06 6.38
C THR A 145 -4.33 -30.39 7.20
N LYS A 146 -5.49 -29.83 6.83
CA LYS A 146 -6.76 -30.13 7.48
C LYS A 146 -7.17 -31.60 7.38
N GLU A 147 -6.99 -32.20 6.20
CA GLU A 147 -7.29 -33.61 5.98
C GLU A 147 -6.41 -34.54 6.84
N THR A 148 -5.12 -34.22 6.95
CA THR A 148 -4.18 -34.99 7.77
C THR A 148 -4.42 -34.81 9.26
N GLU A 149 -4.82 -33.62 9.72
CA GLU A 149 -5.27 -33.38 11.10
C GLU A 149 -6.52 -34.20 11.44
N LEU A 150 -7.51 -34.22 10.55
CA LEU A 150 -8.73 -35.02 10.71
C LEU A 150 -8.44 -36.52 10.78
N SER A 151 -7.53 -37.01 9.94
CA SER A 151 -7.07 -38.40 10.00
C SER A 151 -6.29 -38.72 11.29
N ALA A 152 -5.47 -37.78 11.78
CA ALA A 152 -4.72 -37.95 13.02
C ALA A 152 -5.63 -37.98 14.26
N GLU A 153 -6.71 -37.20 14.27
CA GLU A 153 -7.71 -37.24 15.33
C GLU A 153 -8.48 -38.55 15.38
N GLN A 154 -8.82 -39.10 14.21
CA GLN A 154 -9.50 -40.39 14.10
C GLN A 154 -8.56 -41.58 14.41
N ALA A 155 -7.25 -41.40 14.21
CA ALA A 155 -6.23 -42.41 14.49
C ALA A 155 -5.73 -42.47 15.95
N LYS A 156 -6.47 -41.90 16.92
CA LYS A 156 -6.21 -42.12 18.35
C LYS A 156 -6.59 -43.55 18.75
N SER A 157 -5.75 -44.50 18.38
CA SER A 157 -5.81 -45.88 18.87
C SER A 157 -5.51 -45.92 20.38
N PRO A 158 -6.28 -46.65 21.21
CA PRO A 158 -5.96 -46.80 22.62
C PRO A 158 -4.61 -47.48 22.78
N GLN A 159 -3.67 -46.80 23.44
CA GLN A 159 -2.33 -47.34 23.70
C GLN A 159 -2.44 -48.55 24.62
N LEU A 160 -2.06 -49.74 24.12
CA LEU A 160 -1.83 -50.91 24.94
C LEU A 160 -0.40 -50.82 25.49
N ILE A 161 -0.29 -50.58 26.79
CA ILE A 161 0.98 -50.64 27.53
C ILE A 161 1.13 -52.08 28.04
N CYS A 162 2.20 -52.76 27.65
CA CYS A 162 2.62 -54.03 28.25
C CYS A 162 3.48 -53.73 29.48
N GLY A 163 3.14 -54.35 30.62
CA GLY A 163 3.99 -54.44 31.80
C GLY A 163 4.98 -55.59 31.73
#